data_AF-A0A554GL55-F1
#
_entry.id   AF-A0A554GL55-F1
#
_cell.length_a   1.000
_cell.length_b   1.000
_cell.length_c   1.000
_cell.angle_alpha   90.00
_cell.angle_beta   90.00
_cell.angle_gamma   90.00
#
_symmetry.space_group_name_H-M   'P 1'
#
loop_
_entity.id
_entity.type
_entity.pdbx_description
1 polymer ?
#
loop_
_entity_poly.entity_id
_entity_poly.type
_entity_poly.pdbx_seq_one_letter_code
_entity_poly.pdbx_strand_id
1 'polypeptide(L)'
;MKKTLIIAGTAIAAVTLLTGFGFGRHHRGTPDPERIRQMVTWKLDDKLDDLDATEAQRTSIHAVKDRLLNDGQALMEEQKAARTEALTQLESATPDAAKLHALVDARIDAFRAFAHKATDAVLEIHRTLTPAQRQTLASDIRERTGQQ
;
A
#
# COMPACT_ATOMS: atom_id res chain seq x y z
N MET A 1 31.05 22.98 -12.53
CA MET A 1 29.70 23.18 -11.93
C MET A 1 28.64 22.19 -12.48
N LYS A 2 28.99 20.93 -12.78
CA LYS A 2 28.05 19.91 -13.29
C LYS A 2 27.77 18.75 -12.31
N LYS A 3 28.47 18.71 -11.16
CA LYS A 3 28.33 17.64 -10.15
C LYS A 3 27.30 17.98 -9.05
N THR A 4 27.00 19.25 -8.82
CA THR A 4 26.07 19.70 -7.77
C THR A 4 24.60 19.42 -8.11
N LEU A 5 24.25 19.35 -9.40
CA LEU A 5 22.89 19.02 -9.88
C LEU A 5 22.55 17.54 -9.78
N ILE A 6 23.55 16.65 -9.76
CA ILE A 6 23.33 15.19 -9.66
C ILE A 6 22.94 14.78 -8.22
N ILE A 7 23.38 15.54 -7.23
CA ILE A 7 23.09 15.30 -5.80
C ILE A 7 21.68 15.78 -5.43
N ALA A 8 21.19 16.85 -6.06
CA ALA A 8 19.82 17.35 -5.85
C ALA A 8 18.75 16.37 -6.38
N GLY A 9 19.04 15.61 -7.44
CA GLY A 9 18.13 14.58 -7.98
C GLY A 9 18.01 13.33 -7.11
N THR A 10 19.02 13.02 -6.28
CA THR A 10 19.02 11.85 -5.40
C THR A 10 18.25 12.06 -4.10
N ALA A 11 18.18 13.31 -3.60
CA ALA A 11 17.40 13.65 -2.41
C ALA A 11 15.89 13.63 -2.67
N ILE A 12 15.43 14.04 -3.85
CA ILE A 12 14.00 13.98 -4.24
C ILE A 12 13.56 12.54 -4.56
N ALA A 13 14.48 11.70 -5.04
CA ALA A 13 14.23 10.26 -5.24
C ALA A 13 14.00 9.52 -3.92
N ALA A 14 14.68 9.88 -2.83
CA ALA A 14 14.50 9.24 -1.53
C ALA A 14 13.08 9.45 -0.94
N VAL A 15 12.46 10.60 -1.22
CA VAL A 15 11.13 10.92 -0.67
C VAL A 15 9.99 10.27 -1.44
N THR A 16 10.16 10.06 -2.75
CA THR A 16 9.19 9.32 -3.58
C THR A 16 9.24 7.80 -3.38
N LEU A 17 10.34 7.28 -2.81
CA LEU A 17 10.55 5.86 -2.53
C LEU A 17 9.90 5.38 -1.22
N LEU A 18 9.63 6.27 -0.26
CA LEU A 18 9.18 5.89 1.09
C LEU A 18 7.67 5.62 1.23
N THR A 19 6.87 5.82 0.17
CA THR A 19 5.42 5.54 0.15
C THR A 19 5.00 4.43 -0.83
N GLY A 20 5.94 3.58 -1.25
CA GLY A 20 5.59 2.21 -1.64
C GLY A 20 5.49 1.86 -3.12
N PHE A 21 6.37 2.36 -3.99
CA PHE A 21 6.70 1.65 -5.25
C PHE A 21 8.16 1.90 -5.60
N GLY A 22 9.03 1.06 -5.05
CA GLY A 22 10.46 1.09 -5.34
C GLY A 22 10.75 0.94 -6.83
N PHE A 23 11.81 1.59 -7.29
CA PHE A 23 12.47 1.25 -8.55
C PHE A 23 13.02 -0.17 -8.46
N GLY A 24 12.21 -1.16 -8.86
CA GLY A 24 12.54 -2.57 -8.82
C GLY A 24 11.94 -3.33 -9.99
N ARG A 25 12.72 -3.42 -11.08
CA ARG A 25 12.76 -4.49 -12.10
C ARG A 25 11.46 -4.78 -12.88
N HIS A 26 11.40 -4.25 -14.11
CA HIS A 26 10.59 -4.73 -15.25
C HIS A 26 9.12 -5.10 -15.00
N HIS A 27 8.27 -4.14 -14.65
CA HIS A 27 6.85 -4.22 -15.01
C HIS A 27 6.37 -2.89 -15.59
N ARG A 28 5.74 -2.98 -16.78
CA ARG A 28 5.15 -1.86 -17.51
C ARG A 28 3.97 -1.30 -16.69
N GLY A 29 4.08 -0.05 -16.24
CA GLY A 29 2.96 0.75 -15.73
C GLY A 29 2.56 0.51 -14.27
N THR A 30 1.82 1.49 -13.72
CA THR A 30 1.03 1.30 -12.49
C THR A 30 0.04 0.16 -12.70
N PRO A 31 -0.04 -0.83 -11.79
CA PRO A 31 -1.00 -1.91 -11.93
C PRO A 31 -2.43 -1.37 -11.99
N ASP A 32 -3.24 -1.93 -12.89
CA ASP A 32 -4.65 -1.60 -13.02
C ASP A 32 -5.40 -1.88 -11.70
N PRO A 33 -6.12 -0.88 -11.11
CA PRO A 33 -6.86 -1.06 -9.86
C PRO A 33 -7.82 -2.24 -9.88
N GLU A 34 -8.46 -2.50 -11.01
CA GLU A 34 -9.41 -3.59 -11.15
C GLU A 34 -8.70 -4.95 -11.10
N ARG A 35 -7.55 -5.07 -11.77
CA ARG A 35 -6.68 -6.25 -11.68
C ARG A 35 -6.16 -6.49 -10.27
N ILE A 36 -5.82 -5.43 -9.52
CA ILE A 36 -5.43 -5.56 -8.09
C ILE A 36 -6.61 -6.12 -7.29
N ARG A 37 -7.80 -5.55 -7.45
CA ARG A 37 -9.02 -5.99 -6.74
C ARG A 37 -9.33 -7.46 -6.99
N GLN A 38 -9.25 -7.91 -8.24
CA GLN A 38 -9.47 -9.32 -8.61
C GLN A 38 -8.42 -10.23 -7.97
N MET A 39 -7.14 -9.88 -8.06
CA MET A 39 -6.07 -10.67 -7.45
C MET A 39 -6.21 -10.77 -5.92
N VAL A 40 -6.51 -9.67 -5.25
CA VAL A 40 -6.69 -9.64 -3.79
C VAL A 40 -7.92 -10.44 -3.39
N THR A 41 -9.03 -10.33 -4.13
CA THR A 41 -10.25 -11.10 -3.87
C THR A 41 -9.99 -12.59 -4.03
N TRP A 42 -9.36 -13.02 -5.13
CA TRP A 42 -9.02 -14.43 -5.35
C TRP A 42 -8.12 -15.00 -4.25
N LYS A 43 -7.06 -14.28 -3.84
CA LYS A 43 -6.19 -14.73 -2.74
C LYS A 43 -6.90 -14.77 -1.40
N LEU A 44 -7.85 -13.87 -1.17
CA LEU A 44 -8.65 -13.86 0.04
C LEU A 44 -9.57 -15.08 0.07
N ASP A 45 -10.27 -15.35 -1.04
CA ASP A 45 -11.20 -16.47 -1.16
C ASP A 45 -10.49 -17.80 -0.93
N ASP A 46 -9.37 -18.01 -1.60
CA ASP A 46 -8.49 -19.18 -1.42
C ASP A 46 -8.09 -19.37 0.05
N LYS A 47 -7.72 -18.28 0.73
CA LYS A 47 -7.36 -18.33 2.17
C LYS A 47 -8.56 -18.57 3.08
N LEU A 48 -9.75 -18.07 2.72
CA LEU A 48 -10.99 -18.30 3.48
C LEU A 48 -11.49 -19.74 3.30
N ASP A 49 -11.26 -20.34 2.13
CA ASP A 49 -11.49 -21.76 1.86
C ASP A 49 -10.59 -22.64 2.72
N ASP A 50 -9.28 -22.38 2.75
CA ASP A 50 -8.33 -23.10 3.63
C ASP A 50 -8.70 -23.05 5.13
N LEU A 51 -9.37 -21.97 5.54
CA LEU A 51 -9.76 -21.74 6.93
C LEU A 51 -11.15 -22.31 7.26
N ASP A 52 -11.82 -22.95 6.29
CA ASP A 52 -13.21 -23.39 6.42
C ASP A 52 -14.11 -22.24 6.94
N ALA A 53 -13.91 -21.03 6.40
CA ALA A 53 -14.62 -19.84 6.88
C ALA A 53 -16.12 -19.95 6.61
N THR A 54 -16.93 -19.68 7.62
CA THR A 54 -18.39 -19.64 7.49
C THR A 54 -18.82 -18.48 6.60
N GLU A 55 -20.02 -18.56 6.01
CA GLU A 55 -20.58 -17.47 5.18
C GLU A 55 -20.64 -16.12 5.91
N ALA A 56 -20.93 -16.13 7.21
CA ALA A 56 -20.92 -14.93 8.03
C ALA A 56 -19.50 -14.32 8.15
N GLN A 57 -18.48 -15.16 8.35
CA GLN A 57 -17.09 -14.72 8.39
C GLN A 57 -16.64 -14.18 7.02
N ARG A 58 -16.97 -14.88 5.93
CA ARG A 58 -16.67 -14.43 4.56
C ARG A 58 -17.26 -13.06 4.28
N THR A 59 -18.55 -12.87 4.57
CA THR A 59 -19.25 -11.60 4.37
C THR A 59 -18.57 -10.47 5.15
N SER A 60 -18.25 -10.69 6.43
CA SER A 60 -17.57 -9.70 7.26
C SER A 60 -16.17 -9.35 6.72
N ILE A 61 -15.37 -10.36 6.37
CA ILE A 61 -13.98 -10.16 5.92
C ILE A 61 -13.95 -9.52 4.52
N HIS A 62 -14.90 -9.83 3.64
CA HIS A 62 -15.04 -9.14 2.35
C HIS A 62 -15.36 -7.65 2.51
N ALA A 63 -16.26 -7.29 3.44
CA ALA A 63 -16.56 -5.89 3.71
C ALA A 63 -15.31 -5.12 4.19
N VAL A 64 -14.48 -5.76 5.03
CA VAL A 64 -13.19 -5.21 5.45
C VAL A 64 -12.25 -5.02 4.26
N LYS A 65 -12.09 -6.06 3.41
CA LYS A 65 -11.29 -6.01 2.19
C LYS A 65 -11.72 -4.88 1.26
N ASP A 66 -13.02 -4.75 0.97
CA ASP A 66 -13.53 -3.72 0.07
C ASP A 66 -13.27 -2.31 0.60
N ARG A 67 -13.41 -2.10 1.92
CA ARG A 67 -13.06 -0.83 2.57
C ARG A 67 -11.58 -0.49 2.38
N LEU A 68 -10.68 -1.44 2.63
CA LEU A 68 -9.24 -1.24 2.46
C LEU A 68 -8.83 -1.03 1.01
N LEU A 69 -9.45 -1.72 0.06
CA LEU A 69 -9.17 -1.53 -1.37
C LEU A 69 -9.61 -0.15 -1.84
N ASN A 70 -10.75 0.36 -1.35
CA ASN A 70 -11.21 1.70 -1.67
C ASN A 70 -10.28 2.77 -1.07
N ASP A 71 -9.88 2.63 0.19
CA ASP A 71 -8.90 3.52 0.83
C ASP A 71 -7.53 3.48 0.10
N GLY A 72 -7.09 2.28 -0.32
CA GLY A 72 -5.86 2.10 -1.08
C GLY A 72 -5.91 2.72 -2.47
N GLN A 73 -7.06 2.66 -3.15
CA GLN A 73 -7.26 3.33 -4.45
C GLN A 73 -7.13 4.85 -4.31
N ALA A 74 -7.78 5.45 -3.30
CA ALA A 74 -7.63 6.88 -3.02
C ALA A 74 -6.16 7.26 -2.78
N LEU A 75 -5.43 6.44 -2.02
CA LEU A 75 -3.99 6.64 -1.77
C LEU A 75 -3.13 6.58 -3.04
N MET A 76 -3.51 5.72 -4.00
CA MET A 76 -2.85 5.63 -5.32
C MET A 76 -3.14 6.84 -6.20
N GLU A 77 -4.37 7.34 -6.20
CA GLU A 77 -4.78 8.54 -6.95
C GLU A 77 -4.04 9.78 -6.43
N GLU A 78 -3.96 9.94 -5.10
CA GLU A 78 -3.17 11.00 -4.46
C GLU A 78 -1.67 10.87 -4.78
N GLN A 79 -1.13 9.64 -4.81
CA GLN A 79 0.26 9.41 -5.22
C GLN A 79 0.51 9.85 -6.66
N LYS A 80 -0.44 9.61 -7.57
CA LYS A 80 -0.34 10.05 -8.97
C LYS A 80 -0.32 11.58 -9.05
N ALA A 81 -1.22 12.26 -8.35
CA ALA A 81 -1.24 13.72 -8.29
C ALA A 81 0.07 14.30 -7.72
N ALA A 82 0.59 13.70 -6.64
CA ALA A 82 1.86 14.07 -6.04
C ALA A 82 3.04 13.91 -7.02
N ARG A 83 3.08 12.80 -7.78
CA ARG A 83 4.12 12.57 -8.79
C ARG A 83 4.07 13.62 -9.91
N THR A 84 2.88 13.99 -10.37
CA THR A 84 2.70 15.04 -11.37
C THR A 84 3.23 16.38 -10.84
N GLU A 85 2.86 16.76 -9.62
CA GLU A 85 3.34 18.00 -9.01
C GLU A 85 4.86 17.99 -8.81
N ALA A 86 5.44 16.89 -8.33
CA ALA A 86 6.88 16.77 -8.15
C ALA A 86 7.64 16.89 -9.50
N LEU A 87 7.09 16.34 -10.59
CA LEU A 87 7.62 16.52 -11.94
C LEU A 87 7.55 17.98 -12.38
N THR A 88 6.41 18.65 -12.16
CA THR A 88 6.26 20.08 -12.45
C THR A 88 7.28 20.94 -11.69
N GLN A 89 7.51 20.66 -10.41
CA GLN A 89 8.52 21.36 -9.61
C GLN A 89 9.94 21.07 -10.12
N LEU A 90 10.22 19.85 -10.58
CA LEU A 90 11.53 19.47 -11.13
C LEU A 90 11.82 20.17 -12.47
N GLU A 91 10.81 20.37 -13.30
CA GLU A 91 10.91 21.05 -14.60
C GLU A 91 10.98 22.58 -14.47
N SER A 92 10.62 23.13 -13.31
CA SER A 92 10.66 24.56 -13.03
C SER A 92 12.08 25.11 -12.94
N ALA A 93 12.30 26.32 -13.49
CA ALA A 93 13.55 27.07 -13.29
C ALA A 93 13.73 27.54 -11.83
N THR A 94 12.63 27.65 -11.09
CA THR A 94 12.60 28.04 -9.68
C THR A 94 11.66 27.11 -8.91
N PRO A 95 12.11 25.91 -8.52
CA PRO A 95 11.32 24.97 -7.74
C PRO A 95 10.94 25.57 -6.38
N ASP A 96 9.70 25.33 -5.95
CA ASP A 96 9.21 25.74 -4.63
C ASP A 96 9.52 24.64 -3.60
N ALA A 97 10.53 24.91 -2.76
CA ALA A 97 10.92 24.00 -1.69
C ALA A 97 9.78 23.78 -0.67
N ALA A 98 9.06 24.83 -0.27
CA ALA A 98 7.99 24.71 0.71
C ALA A 98 6.85 23.83 0.19
N LYS A 99 6.52 23.98 -1.10
CA LYS A 99 5.53 23.12 -1.76
C LYS A 99 5.96 21.67 -1.82
N LEU A 100 7.24 21.40 -2.13
CA LEU A 100 7.78 20.05 -2.13
C LEU A 100 7.74 19.43 -0.74
N HIS A 101 8.15 20.15 0.31
CA HIS A 101 8.06 19.67 1.70
C HIS A 101 6.62 19.36 2.11
N ALA A 102 5.67 20.27 1.80
CA ALA A 102 4.25 20.02 2.07
C ALA A 102 3.72 18.76 1.36
N LEU A 103 4.20 18.50 0.14
CA LEU A 103 3.86 17.27 -0.59
C LEU A 103 4.39 16.03 0.12
N VAL A 104 5.61 16.07 0.66
CA VAL A 104 6.17 14.98 1.48
C VAL A 104 5.29 14.69 2.68
N ASP A 105 4.98 15.73 3.45
CA ASP A 105 4.21 15.63 4.69
C ASP A 105 2.83 15.03 4.43
N ALA A 106 2.13 15.52 3.40
CA ALA A 106 0.84 14.99 2.99
C ALA A 106 0.91 13.50 2.62
N ARG A 107 1.98 13.06 1.93
CA ARG A 107 2.17 11.65 1.57
C ARG A 107 2.45 10.77 2.78
N ILE A 108 3.25 11.25 3.72
CA ILE A 108 3.55 10.52 4.97
C ILE A 108 2.29 10.39 5.81
N ASP A 109 1.52 11.46 5.98
CA ASP A 109 0.31 11.45 6.80
C ASP A 109 -0.79 10.58 6.19
N ALA A 110 -0.98 10.64 4.86
CA ALA A 110 -1.92 9.76 4.17
C ALA A 110 -1.54 8.28 4.32
N PHE A 111 -0.25 7.95 4.15
CA PHE A 111 0.23 6.58 4.35
C PHE A 111 0.10 6.13 5.81
N ARG A 112 0.43 6.99 6.78
CA ARG A 112 0.28 6.70 8.21
C ARG A 112 -1.18 6.40 8.56
N ALA A 113 -2.11 7.24 8.09
CA ALA A 113 -3.54 7.04 8.31
C ALA A 113 -4.02 5.71 7.72
N PHE A 114 -3.60 5.39 6.49
CA PHE A 114 -3.89 4.10 5.86
C PHE A 114 -3.32 2.91 6.64
N ALA A 115 -2.07 2.99 7.10
CA ALA A 115 -1.42 1.93 7.87
C ALA A 115 -2.13 1.64 9.20
N HIS A 116 -2.62 2.68 9.89
CA HIS A 116 -3.46 2.49 11.08
C HIS A 116 -4.76 1.77 10.74
N LYS A 117 -5.49 2.21 9.71
CA LYS A 117 -6.72 1.53 9.26
C LYS A 117 -6.48 0.07 8.87
N ALA A 118 -5.36 -0.23 8.18
CA ALA A 118 -4.98 -1.58 7.82
C ALA A 118 -4.70 -2.44 9.07
N THR A 119 -4.05 -1.86 10.08
CA THR A 119 -3.82 -2.53 11.37
C THR A 119 -5.14 -2.85 12.08
N ASP A 120 -6.06 -1.88 12.14
CA ASP A 120 -7.38 -2.07 12.74
C ASP A 120 -8.19 -3.15 12.02
N ALA A 121 -8.12 -3.18 10.69
CA ALA A 121 -8.74 -4.20 9.85
C ALA A 121 -8.18 -5.60 10.12
N VAL A 122 -6.86 -5.74 10.31
CA VAL A 122 -6.25 -7.03 10.70
C VAL A 122 -6.78 -7.47 12.07
N LEU A 123 -6.90 -6.55 13.03
CA LEU A 123 -7.47 -6.85 14.35
C LEU A 123 -8.96 -7.22 14.26
N GLU A 124 -9.73 -6.59 13.37
CA GLU A 124 -11.12 -6.94 13.08
C GLU A 124 -11.23 -8.37 12.55
N ILE A 125 -10.47 -8.71 11.50
CA ILE A 125 -10.42 -10.07 10.94
C ILE A 125 -10.02 -11.10 12.01
N HIS A 126 -9.01 -10.79 12.82
CA HIS A 126 -8.57 -11.67 13.91
C HIS A 126 -9.71 -11.97 14.92
N ARG A 127 -10.57 -11.00 15.22
CA ARG A 127 -11.73 -11.19 16.10
C ARG A 127 -12.84 -12.01 15.44
N THR A 128 -13.00 -11.90 14.12
CA THR A 128 -13.97 -12.66 13.34
C THR A 128 -13.61 -14.14 13.22
N LEU A 129 -12.31 -14.48 13.22
CA LEU A 129 -11.83 -15.86 13.15
C LEU A 129 -11.93 -16.59 14.49
N THR A 130 -12.10 -17.91 14.44
CA THR A 130 -12.03 -18.78 15.64
C THR A 130 -10.58 -18.97 16.10
N PRO A 131 -10.34 -19.40 17.36
CA PRO A 131 -8.99 -19.72 17.82
C PRO A 131 -8.25 -20.73 16.94
N ALA A 132 -8.94 -21.76 16.45
CA ALA A 132 -8.35 -22.76 15.55
C ALA A 132 -7.94 -22.16 14.21
N GLN A 133 -8.81 -21.38 13.57
CA GLN A 133 -8.51 -20.68 12.31
C GLN A 133 -7.32 -19.72 12.43
N ARG A 134 -7.22 -19.01 13.56
CA ARG A 134 -6.07 -18.14 13.83
C ARG A 134 -4.76 -18.91 13.95
N GLN A 135 -4.78 -20.10 14.56
CA GLN A 135 -3.60 -20.94 14.67
C GLN A 135 -3.15 -21.44 13.29
N THR A 136 -4.09 -21.88 12.45
CA THR A 136 -3.80 -22.27 11.06
C THR A 136 -3.18 -21.10 10.30
N LEU A 137 -3.82 -19.92 10.34
CA LEU A 137 -3.30 -18.72 9.68
C LEU A 137 -1.88 -18.35 10.15
N ALA A 138 -1.61 -18.44 11.46
CA ALA A 138 -0.28 -18.13 12.00
C ALA A 138 0.79 -19.14 11.56
N SER A 139 0.43 -20.43 11.47
CA SER A 139 1.34 -21.47 10.97
C SER A 139 1.69 -21.26 9.49
N ASP A 140 0.70 -20.93 8.65
CA ASP A 140 0.94 -20.64 7.24
C ASP A 140 1.84 -19.42 7.04
N ILE A 141 1.66 -18.38 7.86
CA ILE A 141 2.51 -17.19 7.82
C ILE A 141 3.95 -17.56 8.23
N ARG A 142 4.12 -18.37 9.28
CA ARG A 142 5.42 -18.86 9.73
C ARG A 142 6.14 -19.64 8.63
N GLU A 143 5.44 -20.57 7.97
CA GLU A 143 5.98 -21.37 6.87
C GLU A 143 6.41 -20.48 5.69
N ARG A 144 5.57 -19.52 5.27
CA ARG A 144 5.87 -18.60 4.17
C ARG A 144 7.01 -17.62 4.48
N THR A 145 7.20 -17.25 5.74
CA THR A 145 8.23 -16.30 6.18
C THR A 145 9.53 -16.97 6.63
N GLY A 146 9.58 -18.31 6.64
CA GLY A 146 10.75 -19.07 7.10
C GLY A 146 10.99 -18.96 8.60
N GLN A 147 9.99 -18.54 9.37
CA GLN A 147 10.04 -18.47 10.83
C GLN A 147 9.52 -19.80 11.39
N GLN A 148 10.41 -20.78 11.60
CA GLN A 148 10.06 -22.04 12.27
C GLN A 148 10.00 -21.85 13.79
#